data_AF-A0A1R1MGW6-F1
#
_entry.id   AF-A0A1R1MGW6-F1
#
_cell.length_a   1.000
_cell.length_b   1.000
_cell.length_c   1.000
_cell.angle_alpha   90.00
_cell.angle_beta   90.00
_cell.angle_gamma   90.00
#
_symmetry.space_group_name_H-M   'P 1'
#
loop_
_entity.id
_entity.type
_entity.pdbx_description
1 polymer ?
#
loop_
_entity_poly.entity_id
_entity_poly.type
_entity_poly.pdbx_seq_one_letter_code
_entity_poly.pdbx_strand_id
1 'polypeptide(L)'
;MSDSIDIKIANKKVSTLLNQCREVLCEDAIGEVVHYIEHSEPEIAFEGLLIELMQVDELPQNVDKISCIELGKHLNLDSESVLDDDFWAKFITFIQKPTGSS
;
A
#
# COMPACT_ATOMS: atom_id res chain seq x y z
N MET A 1 1.89 -2.15 25.52
CA MET A 1 1.73 -0.68 25.34
C MET A 1 2.41 -0.17 24.07
N SER A 2 3.13 -1.01 23.33
CA SER A 2 3.87 -0.62 22.13
C SER A 2 3.02 -0.69 20.85
N ASP A 3 2.13 -1.69 20.75
CA ASP A 3 1.38 -2.00 19.52
C ASP A 3 0.51 -0.82 19.03
N SER A 4 -0.12 -0.07 19.94
CA SER A 4 -0.93 1.09 19.56
C SER A 4 -0.13 2.29 19.04
N ILE A 5 1.17 2.37 19.34
CA ILE A 5 2.06 3.41 18.79
C ILE A 5 2.50 2.99 17.39
N ASP A 6 2.86 1.72 17.21
CA ASP A 6 3.24 1.15 15.92
C ASP A 6 2.09 1.24 14.90
N ILE A 7 0.87 0.87 15.30
CA ILE A 7 -0.34 0.98 14.45
C ILE A 7 -0.57 2.43 13.98
N LYS A 8 -0.43 3.42 14.87
CA LYS A 8 -0.59 4.84 14.51
C LYS A 8 0.47 5.31 13.52
N ILE A 9 1.70 4.86 13.68
CA ILE A 9 2.80 5.17 12.76
C ILE A 9 2.53 4.53 11.40
N ALA A 10 2.13 3.26 11.38
CA ALA A 10 1.76 2.55 10.16
C ALA A 10 0.62 3.25 9.42
N ASN A 11 -0.50 3.52 10.09
CA ASN A 11 -1.64 4.27 9.52
C ASN A 11 -1.23 5.62 8.95
N LYS A 12 -0.34 6.36 9.63
CA LYS A 12 0.16 7.65 9.12
C LYS A 12 0.98 7.48 7.84
N LYS A 13 1.80 6.42 7.76
CA LYS A 13 2.57 6.12 6.55
C LYS A 13 1.64 5.70 5.40
N VAL A 14 0.66 4.83 5.64
CA VAL A 14 -0.34 4.43 4.64
C VAL A 14 -1.15 5.64 4.16
N SER A 15 -1.60 6.51 5.07
CA SER A 15 -2.32 7.74 4.70
C SER A 15 -1.46 8.69 3.86
N THR A 16 -0.17 8.78 4.16
CA THR A 16 0.78 9.58 3.37
C THR A 16 0.93 9.01 1.96
N LEU A 17 1.07 7.69 1.85
CA LEU A 17 1.15 7.00 0.56
C LEU A 17 -0.15 7.16 -0.25
N LEU A 18 -1.32 6.96 0.39
CA LEU A 18 -2.62 7.19 -0.24
C LEU A 18 -2.70 8.61 -0.82
N ASN A 19 -2.26 9.63 -0.08
CA ASN A 19 -2.25 11.02 -0.55
C ASN A 19 -1.36 11.24 -1.79
N GLN A 20 -0.25 10.51 -1.91
CA GLN A 20 0.62 10.56 -3.10
C GLN A 20 -0.03 9.89 -4.31
N CYS A 21 -0.97 8.98 -4.08
CA CYS A 21 -1.63 8.16 -5.10
C CYS A 21 -3.04 8.61 -5.49
N ARG A 22 -3.61 9.63 -4.85
CA ARG A 22 -5.02 10.01 -5.06
C ARG A 22 -5.37 10.34 -6.51
N GLU A 23 -4.43 10.89 -7.28
CA GLU A 23 -4.69 11.32 -8.66
C GLU A 23 -4.88 10.15 -9.63
N VAL A 24 -4.39 8.95 -9.28
CA VAL A 24 -4.48 7.75 -10.13
C VAL A 24 -5.54 6.75 -9.65
N LEU A 25 -6.20 7.03 -8.53
CA LEU A 25 -7.21 6.16 -7.91
C LEU A 25 -8.61 6.74 -8.05
N CYS A 26 -9.62 5.87 -8.15
CA CYS A 26 -11.03 6.29 -8.12
C CYS A 26 -11.49 6.60 -6.68
N GLU A 27 -12.63 7.29 -6.54
CA GLU A 27 -13.17 7.67 -5.22
C GLU A 27 -13.52 6.46 -4.35
N ASP A 28 -14.01 5.36 -4.96
CA ASP A 28 -14.35 4.13 -4.26
C ASP A 28 -13.11 3.48 -3.62
N ALA A 29 -12.03 3.32 -4.39
CA ALA A 29 -10.74 2.79 -3.91
C ALA A 29 -10.16 3.65 -2.76
N ILE A 30 -10.23 4.98 -2.89
CA ILE A 30 -9.80 5.90 -1.82
C ILE A 30 -10.65 5.70 -0.56
N GLY A 31 -11.97 5.56 -0.72
CA GLY A 31 -12.91 5.36 0.37
C GLY A 31 -12.63 4.07 1.16
N GLU A 32 -12.38 2.96 0.46
CA GLU A 32 -12.04 1.67 1.08
C GLU A 32 -10.73 1.74 1.88
N VAL A 33 -9.66 2.31 1.31
CA VAL A 33 -8.38 2.47 2.04
C VAL A 33 -8.55 3.35 3.28
N VAL A 34 -9.32 4.44 3.19
CA VAL A 34 -9.61 5.30 4.35
C VAL A 34 -10.38 4.53 5.42
N HIS A 35 -11.36 3.72 5.03
CA HIS A 35 -12.14 2.90 5.96
C HIS A 35 -11.25 1.99 6.82
N TYR A 36 -10.30 1.28 6.19
CA TYR A 36 -9.35 0.41 6.91
C TYR A 36 -8.40 1.18 7.83
N ILE A 37 -7.95 2.38 7.41
CA ILE A 37 -7.13 3.26 8.28
C ILE A 37 -7.93 3.66 9.53
N GLU A 38 -9.20 4.04 9.38
CA GLU A 38 -10.08 4.43 10.49
C GLU A 38 -10.36 3.26 11.44
N HIS A 39 -10.34 2.03 10.93
CA HIS A 39 -10.51 0.80 11.70
C HIS A 39 -9.21 0.27 12.33
N SER A 40 -8.08 0.99 12.18
CA SER A 40 -6.78 0.57 12.71
C SER A 40 -6.27 -0.74 12.09
N GLU A 41 -6.53 -0.94 10.80
CA GLU A 41 -6.12 -2.10 10.00
C GLU A 41 -5.10 -1.67 8.92
N PRO A 42 -3.89 -1.20 9.30
CA PRO A 42 -2.91 -0.69 8.35
C PRO A 42 -2.43 -1.74 7.34
N GLU A 43 -2.40 -3.02 7.72
CA GLU A 43 -2.04 -4.14 6.85
C GLU A 43 -3.01 -4.21 5.66
N ILE A 44 -4.32 -4.23 5.95
CA ILE A 44 -5.39 -4.29 4.94
C ILE A 44 -5.41 -3.00 4.11
N ALA A 45 -5.29 -1.84 4.77
CA ALA A 45 -5.27 -0.55 4.09
C ALA A 45 -4.11 -0.45 3.09
N PHE A 46 -2.92 -0.92 3.49
CA PHE A 46 -1.73 -0.86 2.65
C PHE A 46 -1.80 -1.87 1.50
N GLU A 47 -2.21 -3.11 1.79
CA GLU A 47 -2.36 -4.15 0.78
C GLU A 47 -3.41 -3.75 -0.27
N GLY A 48 -4.58 -3.28 0.18
CA GLY A 48 -5.65 -2.81 -0.69
C GLY A 48 -5.19 -1.65 -1.58
N LEU A 49 -4.51 -0.66 -1.01
CA LEU A 49 -3.94 0.46 -1.78
C LEU A 49 -3.01 -0.02 -2.89
N LEU A 50 -2.09 -0.95 -2.58
CA LEU A 50 -1.15 -1.46 -3.58
C LEU A 50 -1.84 -2.35 -4.63
N ILE A 51 -2.87 -3.10 -4.26
CA ILE A 51 -3.70 -3.86 -5.20
C ILE A 51 -4.35 -2.91 -6.21
N GLU A 52 -4.94 -1.81 -5.76
CA GLU A 52 -5.56 -0.82 -6.65
C GLU A 52 -4.53 -0.19 -7.60
N LEU A 53 -3.34 0.16 -7.10
CA LEU A 53 -2.25 0.66 -7.95
C LEU A 53 -1.78 -0.36 -8.99
N MET A 54 -1.74 -1.64 -8.63
CA MET A 54 -1.42 -2.73 -9.56
C MET A 54 -2.51 -2.92 -10.63
N GLN A 55 -3.78 -2.72 -10.26
CA GLN A 55 -4.91 -2.82 -11.20
C GLN A 55 -4.89 -1.71 -12.26
N VAL A 56 -4.55 -0.47 -11.86
CA VAL A 56 -4.39 0.66 -12.80
C VAL A 56 -3.04 0.65 -13.52
N ASP A 57 -2.14 -0.26 -13.12
CA ASP A 57 -0.74 -0.38 -13.58
C ASP A 57 0.05 0.93 -13.52
N GLU A 58 -0.22 1.75 -12.50
CA GLU A 58 0.39 3.07 -12.35
C GLU A 58 0.90 3.27 -10.92
N LEU A 59 2.19 3.57 -10.79
CA LEU A 59 2.80 4.01 -9.54
C LEU A 59 3.31 5.45 -9.73
N PRO A 60 2.76 6.44 -9.01
CA PRO A 60 3.21 7.82 -9.14
C PRO A 60 4.71 7.97 -8.89
N GLN A 61 5.38 8.84 -9.67
CA GLN A 61 6.84 9.01 -9.61
C GLN A 61 7.35 9.53 -8.26
N ASN A 62 6.50 10.21 -7.50
CA ASN A 62 6.81 10.71 -6.16
C ASN A 62 6.69 9.64 -5.06
N VAL A 63 6.29 8.41 -5.40
CA VAL A 63 6.24 7.28 -4.47
C VAL A 63 7.59 6.59 -4.41
N ASP A 64 8.15 6.52 -3.19
CA ASP A 64 9.40 5.81 -2.95
C ASP A 64 9.18 4.30 -2.79
N LYS A 65 9.66 3.53 -3.77
CA LYS A 65 9.51 2.07 -3.82
C LYS A 65 10.17 1.38 -2.62
N ILE A 66 11.30 1.91 -2.14
CA ILE A 66 12.03 1.34 -0.99
C ILE A 66 11.18 1.46 0.28
N SER A 67 10.62 2.64 0.53
CA SER A 67 9.72 2.91 1.67
C SER A 67 8.48 2.02 1.63
N CYS A 68 7.94 1.72 0.44
CA CYS A 68 6.83 0.79 0.30
C CYS A 68 7.23 -0.64 0.69
N ILE A 69 8.40 -1.12 0.25
CA ILE A 69 8.91 -2.45 0.65
C ILE A 69 9.13 -2.51 2.17
N GLU A 70 9.75 -1.48 2.75
CA GLU A 70 10.01 -1.42 4.20
C GLU A 70 8.71 -1.40 5.00
N LEU A 71 7.69 -0.67 4.55
CA LEU A 71 6.39 -0.64 5.20
C LEU A 71 5.68 -1.99 5.08
N GLY A 72 5.67 -2.61 3.91
CA GLY A 72 5.05 -3.93 3.71
C GLY A 72 5.67 -5.01 4.60
N LYS A 73 7.00 -5.01 4.76
CA LYS A 73 7.70 -5.91 5.69
C LYS A 73 7.39 -5.60 7.15
N HIS A 74 7.30 -4.32 7.51
CA HIS A 74 6.91 -3.92 8.86
C HIS A 74 5.50 -4.39 9.21
N LEU A 75 4.62 -4.47 8.22
CA LEU A 75 3.26 -4.99 8.29
C LEU A 75 3.17 -6.52 8.10
N ASN A 76 4.32 -7.21 8.03
CA ASN A 76 4.42 -8.67 7.81
C ASN A 76 3.79 -9.20 6.50
N LEU A 77 3.47 -8.31 5.55
CA LEU A 77 2.82 -8.67 4.29
C LEU A 77 3.75 -9.39 3.31
N ASP A 78 5.05 -9.46 3.60
CA ASP A 78 5.98 -10.31 2.86
C ASP A 78 5.89 -11.79 3.23
N SER A 79 5.23 -12.09 4.36
CA SER A 79 5.06 -13.44 4.90
C SER A 79 3.58 -13.84 4.99
N GLU A 80 2.70 -12.91 5.38
CA GLU A 80 1.26 -13.13 5.57
C GLU A 80 0.45 -12.00 4.92
N SER A 81 0.09 -12.18 3.64
CA SER A 81 -0.89 -11.31 2.96
C SER A 81 -2.30 -11.51 3.54
N VAL A 82 -3.16 -10.50 3.45
CA VAL A 82 -4.50 -10.49 4.04
C VAL A 82 -5.62 -10.56 3.00
N LEU A 83 -5.46 -9.89 1.85
CA LEU A 83 -6.48 -9.78 0.80
C LEU A 83 -6.21 -10.71 -0.39
N ASP A 84 -4.94 -10.87 -0.78
CA ASP A 84 -4.52 -11.70 -1.91
C ASP A 84 -3.30 -12.53 -1.52
N ASP A 85 -3.42 -13.86 -1.52
CA ASP A 85 -2.34 -14.77 -1.11
C ASP A 85 -1.03 -14.56 -1.89
N ASP A 86 -1.12 -14.13 -3.15
CA ASP A 86 0.02 -13.85 -4.03
C ASP A 86 0.44 -12.37 -4.03
N PHE A 87 -0.17 -11.54 -3.17
CA PHE A 87 0.02 -10.09 -3.11
C PHE A 87 1.49 -9.69 -3.17
N TRP A 88 2.33 -10.23 -2.27
CA TRP A 88 3.72 -9.79 -2.17
C TRP A 88 4.51 -10.03 -3.45
N ALA A 89 4.32 -11.20 -4.08
CA ALA A 89 4.98 -11.54 -5.33
C ALA A 89 4.53 -10.61 -6.47
N LYS A 90 3.23 -10.30 -6.54
CA LYS A 90 2.65 -9.36 -7.50
C LYS A 90 3.20 -7.94 -7.28
N PHE A 91 3.25 -7.48 -6.03
CA PHE A 91 3.77 -6.17 -5.65
C PHE A 91 5.25 -6.00 -6.04
N ILE A 92 6.11 -6.96 -5.69
CA ILE A 92 7.53 -6.92 -6.06
C ILE A 92 7.71 -6.88 -7.58
N THR A 93 6.93 -7.68 -8.31
CA THR A 93 6.96 -7.68 -9.78
C THR A 93 6.54 -6.31 -10.34
N PHE A 94 5.46 -5.73 -9.81
CA PHE A 94 4.94 -4.43 -10.21
C PHE A 94 5.96 -3.31 -10.05
N ILE A 95 6.60 -3.18 -8.88
CA ILE A 95 7.56 -2.10 -8.63
C ILE A 95 8.90 -2.28 -9.37
N GLN A 96 9.21 -3.50 -9.82
CA GLN A 96 10.40 -3.79 -10.63
C GLN A 96 10.21 -3.53 -12.13
N LYS A 97 8.97 -3.30 -12.59
CA LYS A 97 8.72 -2.91 -13.98
C LYS A 97 9.58 -1.67 -14.33
N PRO A 98 10.35 -1.70 -15.42
CA PRO A 98 11.09 -0.53 -15.88
C PRO A 98 10.06 0.56 -16.22
N THR A 99 10.17 1.71 -15.56
CA THR A 99 9.41 2.90 -15.94
C THR A 99 9.97 3.39 -17.28
N GLY A 100 9.34 2.96 -18.38
CA GLY A 100 9.73 3.34 -19.74
C GLY A 100 9.88 2.16 -20.68
N SER A 101 8.79 1.80 -21.34
CA SER A 101 8.77 1.20 -22.68
C SER A 101 7.49 1.62 -23.37
N SER A 102 7.35 2.93 -23.56
CA SER A 102 6.43 3.55 -24.53
C SER A 102 7.23 4.49 -25.41
#